data_AF-A0A529QLL9-F1
#
_entry.id   AF-A0A529QLL9-F1
#
_cell.length_a   1.000
_cell.length_b   1.000
_cell.length_c   1.000
_cell.angle_alpha   90.00
_cell.angle_beta   90.00
_cell.angle_gamma   90.00
#
_symmetry.space_group_name_H-M   'P 1'
#
loop_
_entity.id
_entity.type
_entity.pdbx_description
1 polymer ?
#
loop_
_entity_poly.entity_id
_entity_poly.type
_entity_poly.pdbx_seq_one_letter_code
_entity_poly.pdbx_strand_id
1 'polypeptide(L)'
;FKSDDYARAGIPMMPNVAGQASTRRQIFAYALILAPIGVLPWALGYTTVGYGVVSAVLGLGFVWYAWKVLGLADGDRAMKPAKALFGYSLLYLFAIFAAYLVDCVVGRALMIGGV
;
A
#
# COMPACT_ATOMS: atom_id res chain seq x y z
N PHE A 1 8.30 -18.58 -2.67
CA PHE A 1 7.74 -19.18 -3.89
C PHE A 1 8.52 -18.74 -5.12
N LYS A 2 8.43 -17.50 -5.60
CA LYS A 2 9.26 -17.04 -6.73
C LYS A 2 10.73 -16.81 -6.38
N SER A 3 11.05 -16.56 -5.11
CA SER A 3 12.42 -16.30 -4.66
C SER A 3 13.43 -17.42 -4.93
N ASP A 4 12.99 -18.68 -4.84
CA ASP A 4 13.84 -19.83 -5.15
C ASP A 4 14.06 -19.98 -6.66
N ASP A 5 13.05 -19.70 -7.48
CA ASP A 5 13.18 -19.73 -8.94
C ASP A 5 14.13 -18.61 -9.42
N TYR A 6 14.02 -17.42 -8.85
CA TYR A 6 14.95 -16.32 -9.11
C TYR A 6 16.36 -16.62 -8.57
N ALA A 7 16.49 -17.29 -7.42
CA ALA A 7 17.78 -17.74 -6.90
C ALA A 7 18.45 -18.74 -7.86
N ARG A 8 17.67 -19.72 -8.36
CA ARG A 8 18.13 -20.71 -9.34
C ARG A 8 18.53 -20.08 -10.67
N ALA A 9 17.89 -18.98 -11.06
CA ALA A 9 18.26 -18.19 -12.23
C ALA A 9 19.44 -17.22 -11.98
N GLY A 10 20.03 -17.21 -10.79
CA GLY A 10 21.14 -16.31 -10.44
C GLY A 10 20.73 -14.85 -10.27
N ILE A 11 19.43 -14.55 -10.16
CA ILE A 11 18.93 -13.19 -10.01
C ILE A 11 18.95 -12.79 -8.53
N PRO A 12 19.74 -11.77 -8.15
CA PRO A 12 19.80 -11.32 -6.78
C PRO A 12 18.49 -10.62 -6.42
N MET A 13 17.73 -11.22 -5.50
CA MET A 13 16.59 -10.57 -4.87
C MET A 13 16.89 -10.28 -3.40
N MET A 14 16.29 -9.22 -2.88
CA MET A 14 16.43 -8.78 -1.49
C MET A 14 16.34 -9.91 -0.44
N PRO A 15 15.37 -10.83 -0.52
CA PRO A 15 15.32 -12.03 0.32
C PRO A 15 16.57 -12.91 0.32
N ASN A 16 17.25 -13.02 -0.83
CA ASN A 16 18.39 -13.90 -1.06
C ASN A 16 19.72 -13.23 -0.66
N VAL A 17 19.77 -11.89 -0.70
CA VAL A 17 20.98 -11.11 -0.41
C VAL A 17 21.03 -10.63 1.04
N ALA A 18 19.92 -10.08 1.54
CA ALA A 18 19.84 -9.44 2.87
C ALA A 18 18.96 -10.23 3.86
N GLY A 19 18.40 -11.37 3.43
CA GLY A 19 17.53 -12.21 4.24
C GLY A 19 16.06 -11.78 4.25
N GLN A 20 15.21 -12.74 4.59
CA GLN A 20 13.75 -12.55 4.66
C GLN A 20 13.35 -11.53 5.74
N ALA A 21 14.04 -11.55 6.88
CA ALA A 21 13.78 -10.62 7.98
C ALA A 21 14.04 -9.15 7.60
N SER A 22 15.10 -8.86 6.84
CA SER A 22 15.38 -7.52 6.33
C SER A 22 14.29 -7.05 5.37
N THR A 23 13.86 -7.93 4.47
CA THR A 23 12.77 -7.65 3.52
C THR A 23 11.47 -7.31 4.24
N ARG A 24 11.08 -8.07 5.28
CA ARG A 24 9.87 -7.78 6.09
C ARG A 24 9.95 -6.43 6.79
N ARG A 25 11.11 -6.08 7.34
CA ARG A 25 11.32 -4.77 8.01
C ARG A 25 11.18 -3.62 7.03
N GLN A 26 11.75 -3.74 5.83
CA GLN A 26 11.63 -2.71 4.80
C GLN A 26 10.20 -2.56 4.29
N ILE A 27 9.46 -3.66 4.10
CA ILE A 27 8.02 -3.62 3.77
C ILE A 27 7.25 -2.79 4.79
N PHE A 28 7.50 -3.03 6.09
CA PHE A 28 6.84 -2.28 7.15
C PHE A 28 7.26 -0.80 7.18
N ALA A 29 8.55 -0.51 7.06
CA ALA A 29 9.05 0.87 7.01
C ALA A 29 8.45 1.65 5.84
N TYR A 30 8.37 1.04 4.65
CA TYR A 30 7.75 1.67 3.48
C TYR A 30 6.24 1.84 3.63
N ALA A 31 5.54 0.89 4.24
CA ALA A 31 4.12 1.03 4.55
C ALA A 31 3.86 2.24 5.48
N LEU A 32 4.72 2.44 6.49
CA LEU A 32 4.60 3.56 7.43
C LEU A 32 4.82 4.92 6.76
N ILE A 33 5.69 4.99 5.75
CA ILE A 33 5.94 6.18 4.95
C ILE A 33 4.82 6.40 3.91
N LEU A 34 4.29 5.31 3.33
CA LEU A 34 3.24 5.39 2.32
C LEU A 34 1.93 5.95 2.88
N ALA A 35 1.56 5.58 4.11
CA ALA A 35 0.33 6.03 4.75
C ALA A 35 0.18 7.58 4.82
N PRO A 36 1.15 8.35 5.35
CA PRO A 36 1.06 9.81 5.33
C PRO A 36 1.15 10.37 3.90
N ILE A 37 1.95 9.76 3.01
CA ILE A 37 2.04 10.19 1.60
C ILE A 37 0.69 10.09 0.89
N GLY A 38 -0.10 9.05 1.16
CA GLY A 38 -1.44 8.89 0.58
C GLY A 38 -2.43 9.99 0.99
N VAL A 39 -2.23 10.57 2.18
CA VAL A 39 -3.08 11.63 2.76
C VAL A 39 -2.60 13.03 2.35
N LEU A 40 -1.35 13.18 1.89
CA LEU A 40 -0.78 14.47 1.46
C LEU A 40 -1.64 15.27 0.48
N PRO A 41 -2.30 14.67 -0.54
CA PRO A 41 -3.15 15.44 -1.46
C PRO A 41 -4.29 16.18 -0.75
N TRP A 42 -4.78 15.65 0.37
CA TRP A 42 -5.77 16.34 1.21
C TRP A 42 -5.10 17.43 2.07
N ALA A 43 -3.97 17.12 2.71
CA ALA A 43 -3.24 18.07 3.55
C ALA A 43 -2.74 19.30 2.76
N LEU A 44 -2.44 19.14 1.47
CA LEU A 44 -2.03 20.21 0.56
C LEU A 44 -3.22 20.99 -0.04
N GLY A 45 -4.45 20.59 0.24
CA GLY A 45 -5.66 21.27 -0.24
C GLY A 45 -6.04 20.96 -1.70
N TYR A 46 -5.46 19.90 -2.30
CA TYR A 46 -5.79 19.51 -3.68
C TYR A 46 -7.06 18.64 -3.79
N THR A 47 -7.55 18.10 -2.69
CA THR A 47 -8.69 17.16 -2.65
C THR A 47 -9.63 17.48 -1.50
N THR A 48 -10.87 16.99 -1.56
CA THR A 48 -11.86 17.23 -0.49
C THR A 48 -11.61 16.37 0.76
N VAL A 49 -12.30 16.70 1.85
CA VAL A 49 -12.30 15.93 3.11
C VAL A 49 -12.69 14.47 2.90
N GLY A 50 -13.54 14.17 1.89
CA GLY A 50 -13.93 12.80 1.56
C GLY A 50 -12.74 11.93 1.15
N TYR A 51 -11.88 12.44 0.25
CA TYR A 51 -10.65 11.76 -0.12
C TYR A 51 -9.68 11.62 1.07
N GLY A 52 -9.58 12.64 1.93
CA GLY A 52 -8.75 12.62 3.14
C GLY A 52 -9.12 11.47 4.08
N VAL A 53 -10.41 11.28 4.36
CA VAL A 53 -10.89 10.18 5.22
C VAL A 53 -10.63 8.81 4.59
N VAL A 54 -10.94 8.66 3.30
CA VAL A 54 -10.76 7.38 2.59
C VAL A 54 -9.28 7.00 2.52
N SER A 55 -8.41 7.94 2.14
CA SER A 55 -6.95 7.73 2.07
C SER A 55 -6.35 7.37 3.43
N ALA A 56 -6.80 8.02 4.51
CA ALA A 56 -6.35 7.71 5.86
C ALA A 56 -6.75 6.29 6.31
N VAL A 57 -8.00 5.89 6.09
CA VAL A 57 -8.49 4.53 6.42
C VAL A 57 -7.74 3.47 5.61
N LEU A 58 -7.58 3.71 4.31
CA LEU A 58 -6.84 2.81 3.42
C LEU A 58 -5.37 2.68 3.85
N GLY A 59 -4.72 3.78 4.24
CA GLY A 59 -3.34 3.82 4.70
C GLY A 59 -3.15 3.09 6.04
N LEU A 60 -4.05 3.29 7.00
CA LEU A 60 -4.05 2.54 8.27
C LEU A 60 -4.22 1.04 8.05
N GLY A 61 -5.12 0.64 7.16
CA GLY A 61 -5.26 -0.76 6.76
C GLY A 61 -3.98 -1.34 6.15
N PHE A 62 -3.29 -0.56 5.31
CA PHE A 62 -2.03 -0.97 4.69
C PHE A 62 -0.94 -1.23 5.75
N VAL A 63 -0.79 -0.33 6.71
CA VAL A 63 0.15 -0.47 7.84
C VAL A 63 -0.20 -1.70 8.69
N TRP A 64 -1.47 -1.96 8.93
CA TRP A 64 -1.91 -3.14 9.69
C TRP A 64 -1.55 -4.46 8.99
N TYR A 65 -1.76 -4.55 7.68
CA TYR A 65 -1.33 -5.72 6.90
C TYR A 65 0.20 -5.85 6.88
N ALA A 66 0.93 -4.74 6.77
CA ALA A 66 2.40 -4.75 6.81
C ALA A 66 2.93 -5.18 8.19
N TRP A 67 2.26 -4.80 9.28
CA TRP A 67 2.60 -5.26 10.62
C TRP A 67 2.40 -6.77 10.79
N LYS A 68 1.32 -7.32 10.22
CA LYS A 68 1.12 -8.78 10.16
C LYS A 68 2.21 -9.50 9.37
N VAL A 69 2.74 -8.88 8.33
CA VAL A 69 3.89 -9.42 7.59
C VAL A 69 5.14 -9.40 8.46
N LEU A 70 5.36 -8.36 9.28
CA LEU A 70 6.52 -8.26 10.17
C LEU A 70 6.58 -9.40 11.20
N GLY A 71 5.42 -9.84 11.71
CA GLY A 71 5.30 -10.94 12.67
C GLY A 71 5.36 -12.36 12.07
N LEU A 72 5.61 -12.50 10.76
CA LEU A 72 5.70 -13.79 10.11
C LEU A 72 6.93 -14.58 10.59
N ALA A 73 6.75 -15.83 11.03
CA ALA A 73 7.86 -16.70 11.44
C ALA A 73 8.77 -17.08 10.26
N ASP A 74 10.08 -17.19 10.51
CA ASP A 74 11.06 -17.64 9.52
C ASP A 74 10.85 -19.13 9.22
N GLY A 75 10.32 -19.43 8.03
CA GLY A 75 10.01 -20.80 7.59
C GLY A 75 8.56 -21.03 7.15
N ASP A 76 7.66 -20.05 7.32
CA ASP A 76 6.30 -20.18 6.80
C ASP A 76 6.29 -20.13 5.26
N ARG A 77 6.38 -21.31 4.64
CA ARG A 77 6.28 -21.46 3.19
C ARG A 77 4.97 -20.94 2.65
N ALA A 78 3.90 -20.91 3.45
CA ALA A 78 2.58 -20.48 2.98
C ALA A 78 2.53 -18.98 2.64
N MET A 79 3.39 -18.16 3.27
CA MET A 79 3.50 -16.71 3.05
C MET A 79 2.14 -15.99 3.07
N LYS A 80 1.18 -16.51 3.85
CA LYS A 80 -0.21 -16.04 3.84
C LYS A 80 -0.34 -14.52 4.07
N PRO A 81 0.31 -13.92 5.08
CA PRO A 81 0.19 -12.48 5.31
C PRO A 81 0.83 -11.65 4.19
N ALA A 82 1.91 -12.12 3.57
CA ALA A 82 2.54 -11.43 2.45
C ALA A 82 1.63 -11.43 1.21
N LYS A 83 0.93 -12.55 0.93
CA LYS A 83 -0.08 -12.61 -0.13
C LYS A 83 -1.28 -11.71 0.14
N ALA A 84 -1.74 -11.67 1.40
CA ALA A 84 -2.82 -10.78 1.81
C ALA A 84 -2.44 -9.31 1.65
N LEU A 85 -1.22 -8.93 2.07
CA LEU A 85 -0.70 -7.57 1.86
C LEU A 85 -0.63 -7.22 0.38
N PHE A 86 -0.16 -8.13 -0.47
CA PHE A 86 -0.11 -7.90 -1.92
C PHE A 86 -1.51 -7.69 -2.51
N GLY A 87 -2.48 -8.55 -2.16
CA GLY A 87 -3.88 -8.37 -2.58
C GLY A 87 -4.47 -7.04 -2.10
N TYR A 88 -4.20 -6.67 -0.84
CA TYR A 88 -4.61 -5.39 -0.29
C TYR A 88 -3.93 -4.22 -0.99
N SER A 89 -2.65 -4.31 -1.37
CA SER A 89 -1.96 -3.24 -2.09
C SER A 89 -2.57 -2.96 -3.46
N LEU A 90 -3.06 -4.00 -4.13
CA LEU A 90 -3.73 -3.85 -5.41
C LEU A 90 -5.08 -3.14 -5.22
N LEU A 91 -5.87 -3.59 -4.23
CA LEU A 91 -7.12 -2.92 -3.86
C LEU A 91 -6.89 -1.47 -3.41
N TYR A 92 -5.87 -1.22 -2.60
CA TYR A 92 -5.47 0.11 -2.14
C TYR A 92 -5.20 1.03 -3.33
N LEU A 93 -4.41 0.56 -4.31
CA LEU A 93 -4.08 1.32 -5.51
C LEU A 93 -5.32 1.67 -6.33
N PHE A 94 -6.21 0.70 -6.56
CA PHE A 94 -7.47 0.97 -7.27
C PHE A 94 -8.38 1.91 -6.47
N ALA A 95 -8.51 1.70 -5.17
CA ALA A 95 -9.38 2.47 -4.30
C ALA A 95 -8.91 3.93 -4.17
N ILE A 96 -7.61 4.17 -4.01
CA ILE A 96 -7.08 5.54 -3.87
C ILE A 96 -7.27 6.33 -5.18
N PHE A 97 -7.05 5.71 -6.33
CA PHE A 97 -7.30 6.35 -7.63
C PHE A 97 -8.80 6.56 -7.90
N ALA A 98 -9.64 5.58 -7.56
CA ALA A 98 -11.09 5.73 -7.68
C ALA A 98 -11.61 6.85 -6.77
N ALA A 99 -11.14 6.93 -5.52
CA ALA A 99 -11.49 8.01 -4.60
C ALA A 99 -11.05 9.37 -5.15
N TYR A 100 -9.84 9.47 -5.70
CA TYR A 100 -9.35 10.69 -6.34
C TYR A 100 -10.19 11.10 -7.55
N LEU A 101 -10.55 10.13 -8.40
CA LEU A 101 -11.41 10.37 -9.57
C LEU A 101 -12.79 10.89 -9.16
N VAL A 102 -13.41 10.25 -8.17
CA VAL A 102 -14.70 10.70 -7.61
C VAL A 102 -14.58 12.12 -7.06
N ASP A 103 -13.50 12.42 -6.34
CA ASP A 103 -13.22 13.76 -5.81
C ASP A 103 -13.14 14.81 -6.93
N CYS A 104 -12.39 14.53 -7.99
CA CYS A 104 -12.29 15.42 -9.15
C CYS A 104 -13.64 15.61 -9.88
N VAL A 105 -14.42 14.53 -10.04
CA VAL A 105 -15.73 14.60 -10.71
C VAL A 105 -16.72 15.38 -9.87
N VAL A 106 -16.77 15.16 -8.56
CA VAL A 106 -17.64 15.90 -7.64
C VAL A 106 -17.24 17.37 -7.58
N GLY A 107 -15.95 17.67 -7.44
CA GLY A 107 -15.43 19.04 -7.47
C GLY A 107 -15.79 19.75 -8.77
N ARG A 108 -15.66 19.08 -9.92
CA ARG A 108 -16.04 19.64 -11.23
C ARG A 108 -17.55 19.77 -11.40
N ALA A 109 -18.35 18.81 -10.94
CA ALA A 109 -19.81 18.86 -11.01
C ALA A 109 -20.38 20.00 -10.16
N LEU A 110 -19.83 20.23 -8.97
CA LEU A 110 -20.20 21.37 -8.11
C LEU A 110 -19.86 22.71 -8.77
N MET A 111 -18.73 22.80 -9.49
CA MET A 111 -18.33 24.01 -10.21
C MET A 111 -19.20 24.29 -11.45
N ILE A 112 -19.73 23.24 -12.10
CA ILE A 112 -20.60 23.37 -13.29
C ILE A 112 -22.07 23.60 -12.88
N GLY A 113 -22.51 23.08 -11.74
CA GLY A 113 -23.87 23.26 -11.21
C GLY A 113 -24.11 24.59 -10.50
N GLY A 114 -23.07 25.40 -10.28
CA GLY A 114 -23.14 26.76 -9.74
C GLY A 114 -23.02 27.83 -10.82
N VAL A 115 -24.06 27.98 -11.64
CA VAL A 115 -24.38 29.20 -12.42
C VAL A 115 -25.72 29.72 -11.90
#